data_AF-A0A1R1FNH7-F1
#
_entry.id   AF-A0A1R1FNH7-F1
#
_cell.length_a   1.000
_cell.length_b   1.000
_cell.length_c   1.000
_cell.angle_alpha   90.00
_cell.angle_beta   90.00
_cell.angle_gamma   90.00
#
_symmetry.space_group_name_H-M   'P 1'
#
loop_
_entity.id
_entity.type
_entity.pdbx_description
1 polymer ?
#
loop_
_entity_poly.entity_id
_entity_poly.type
_entity_poly.pdbx_seq_one_letter_code
_entity_poly.pdbx_strand_id
1 'polypeptide(L)'
;MNNWKKLLLSLTFVGLILPLTSISEAAEKSAGSENLVPIREIAEKNGAEVSWQQKTGEITIRKSELTIVVKVGEKQAMVDGQAISLNNPVQLTKGVTYMDGTFLTETLKAAPEDIFISLISEGDGKEAAKYVHTSVSGVLSPTLLSQLWGALEGQNGKITSEAIAKHVENNTVHRNVTYTFKTELTRLNITVRMNHNGLVDDLHIAAATPDVYQKPSYDDPSAYTEQDITVGQGDLALPGTLTLPKGEGPFPVVILVHGSGPSNQDVAIGGAKPFRDLAVGLASQGVAVLRYDKVTYEHTYKVASQPKFTLKQESVDQVNDAVGLLKKNAHIDSTAIFVAGHSQGGFAMPLIIAEDKQHDIAGSILLAAPSSSFVDVLTEQQDELVERMKQLGLDTDVIQGQADFYKNVAAMVKDPKYSVDHLPEAFPLQPAYWWFEQRDYVPAELAKTQNTPMFVIQGENDVQVSMNQFQTWKSSLEGHSNVTYNSYPKVNHLLSSYDGLSIGQEYAEPSNVSKAIIDDIAKWVLKSN
;
A
#
# COMPACT_ATOMS: atom_id res chain seq x y z
N MET A 1 29.09 -0.90 -15.06
CA MET A 1 27.74 -0.62 -15.58
C MET A 1 27.19 0.58 -14.83
N ASN A 2 26.93 1.70 -15.52
CA ASN A 2 26.57 2.98 -14.90
C ASN A 2 25.26 2.90 -14.11
N ASN A 3 25.25 3.52 -12.92
CA ASN A 3 24.11 3.61 -11.97
C ASN A 3 22.79 4.10 -12.58
N TRP A 4 22.81 4.74 -13.76
CA TRP A 4 21.64 5.29 -14.42
C TRP A 4 20.66 4.24 -14.96
N LYS A 5 21.14 3.07 -15.41
CA LYS A 5 20.25 2.00 -15.91
C LYS A 5 19.44 1.32 -14.80
N LYS A 6 19.85 1.44 -13.53
CA LYS A 6 19.16 0.83 -12.38
C LYS A 6 17.99 1.66 -11.86
N LEU A 7 18.03 2.99 -12.02
CA LEU A 7 16.98 3.88 -11.49
C LEU A 7 15.75 3.95 -12.41
N LEU A 8 15.95 3.93 -13.73
CA LEU A 8 14.87 4.01 -14.72
C LEU A 8 13.98 2.77 -14.78
N LEU A 9 14.48 1.59 -14.36
CA LEU A 9 13.66 0.38 -14.26
C LEU A 9 12.70 0.37 -13.05
N SER A 10 12.76 1.37 -12.16
CA SER A 10 12.01 1.36 -10.88
C SER A 10 10.59 1.94 -10.94
N LEU A 11 10.13 2.44 -12.10
CA LEU A 11 8.77 2.97 -12.28
C LEU A 11 7.83 2.02 -13.06
N THR A 12 8.23 0.79 -13.32
CA THR A 12 7.39 -0.24 -13.95
C THR A 12 7.15 -1.40 -13.00
N PHE A 13 6.16 -1.26 -12.12
CA PHE A 13 5.57 -2.41 -11.43
C PHE A 13 4.76 -3.23 -12.43
N VAL A 14 5.40 -4.21 -13.08
CA VAL A 14 4.68 -5.30 -13.76
C VAL A 14 4.62 -6.47 -12.77
N GLY A 15 3.51 -6.56 -12.03
CA GLY A 15 3.18 -7.77 -11.27
C GLY A 15 2.75 -8.86 -12.23
N LEU A 16 3.62 -9.85 -12.46
CA LEU A 16 3.31 -11.04 -13.26
C LEU A 16 2.78 -12.16 -12.35
N ILE A 17 1.55 -12.58 -12.59
CA ILE A 17 0.86 -13.67 -11.88
C ILE A 17 1.02 -14.96 -12.70
N LEU A 18 1.49 -16.05 -12.09
CA LEU A 18 1.60 -17.39 -12.70
C LEU A 18 0.33 -18.21 -12.44
N PRO A 19 -0.16 -19.05 -13.38
CA PRO A 19 -1.37 -19.85 -13.20
C PRO A 19 -1.10 -21.20 -12.51
N LEU A 20 -2.10 -21.72 -11.78
CA LEU A 20 -2.00 -22.89 -10.89
C LEU A 20 -3.20 -23.83 -10.93
N THR A 21 -2.93 -25.14 -10.80
CA THR A 21 -3.91 -26.25 -10.72
C THR A 21 -3.73 -27.08 -9.43
N SER A 22 -4.83 -27.63 -8.90
CA SER A 22 -5.02 -28.09 -7.51
C SER A 22 -5.12 -29.62 -7.33
N ILE A 23 -4.69 -30.17 -6.17
CA ILE A 23 -5.27 -31.38 -5.51
C ILE A 23 -5.10 -31.33 -3.96
N SER A 24 -6.20 -31.76 -3.31
CA SER A 24 -6.58 -32.07 -1.92
C SER A 24 -5.56 -32.48 -0.85
N GLU A 25 -5.95 -32.07 0.36
CA GLU A 25 -5.37 -32.21 1.71
C GLU A 25 -5.85 -33.47 2.47
N ALA A 26 -5.11 -33.89 3.49
CA ALA A 26 -5.64 -34.49 4.71
C ALA A 26 -4.59 -34.40 5.84
N ALA A 27 -4.99 -33.80 6.96
CA ALA A 27 -4.23 -33.63 8.20
C ALA A 27 -4.69 -34.64 9.27
N GLU A 28 -3.87 -34.86 10.30
CA GLU A 28 -4.40 -35.12 11.64
C GLU A 28 -3.41 -34.78 12.77
N LYS A 29 -3.98 -34.22 13.86
CA LYS A 29 -3.37 -33.75 15.11
C LYS A 29 -3.54 -34.80 16.23
N SER A 30 -2.72 -34.72 17.28
CA SER A 30 -3.13 -34.97 18.67
C SER A 30 -2.10 -34.27 19.61
N ALA A 31 -2.49 -33.33 20.48
CA ALA A 31 -3.13 -33.45 21.81
C ALA A 31 -2.19 -34.01 22.91
N GLY A 32 -2.02 -33.25 24.01
CA GLY A 32 -1.00 -33.45 25.05
C GLY A 32 -1.49 -33.75 26.46
N SER A 33 -0.53 -33.87 27.40
CA SER A 33 -0.69 -33.70 28.86
C SER A 33 0.66 -33.57 29.59
N GLU A 34 0.70 -32.69 30.60
CA GLU A 34 1.63 -32.58 31.75
C GLU A 34 3.11 -33.00 31.57
N ASN A 35 3.94 -32.11 31.03
CA ASN A 35 5.37 -32.34 30.83
C ASN A 35 6.20 -31.21 31.43
N LEU A 36 6.84 -31.43 32.59
CA LEU A 36 7.95 -30.58 33.02
C LEU A 36 9.20 -30.97 32.22
N VAL A 37 9.82 -30.00 31.55
CA VAL A 37 10.98 -30.23 30.66
C VAL A 37 12.20 -29.44 31.12
N PRO A 38 13.43 -29.90 30.82
CA PRO A 38 14.64 -29.15 31.13
C PRO A 38 14.69 -27.84 30.33
N ILE A 39 14.76 -26.70 31.02
CA ILE A 39 14.66 -25.37 30.40
C ILE A 39 15.78 -25.17 29.39
N ARG A 40 17.02 -25.39 29.81
CA ARG A 40 18.22 -25.16 28.98
C ARG A 40 18.20 -26.00 27.71
N GLU A 41 17.92 -27.30 27.85
CA GLU A 41 17.93 -28.24 26.73
C GLU A 41 16.86 -27.90 25.69
N ILE A 42 15.63 -27.65 26.13
CA ILE A 42 14.54 -27.31 25.21
C ILE A 42 14.76 -25.93 24.57
N ALA A 43 15.24 -24.96 25.34
CA ALA A 43 15.56 -23.64 24.83
C ALA A 43 16.66 -23.67 23.76
N GLU A 44 17.80 -24.29 24.07
CA GLU A 44 18.93 -24.41 23.15
C GLU A 44 18.55 -25.24 21.90
N LYS A 45 17.76 -26.30 22.06
CA LYS A 45 17.21 -27.09 20.93
C LYS A 45 16.31 -26.26 20.01
N ASN A 46 15.64 -25.24 20.56
CA ASN A 46 14.83 -24.29 19.79
C ASN A 46 15.62 -23.05 19.35
N GLY A 47 16.95 -23.06 19.44
CA GLY A 47 17.82 -21.97 18.98
C GLY A 47 17.85 -20.75 19.90
N ALA A 48 17.49 -20.91 21.18
CA ALA A 48 17.54 -19.85 22.18
C ALA A 48 18.80 -19.94 23.05
N GLU A 49 19.33 -18.79 23.47
CA GLU A 49 20.40 -18.69 24.46
C GLU A 49 19.82 -18.68 25.88
N VAL A 50 20.47 -19.38 26.82
CA VAL A 50 20.04 -19.43 28.22
C VAL A 50 21.12 -18.95 29.17
N SER A 51 20.82 -17.85 29.86
CA SER A 51 21.63 -17.32 30.95
C SER A 51 20.99 -17.61 32.31
N TRP A 52 21.83 -17.86 33.31
CA TRP A 52 21.42 -18.18 34.68
C TRP A 52 22.10 -17.25 35.66
N GLN A 53 21.32 -16.62 36.53
CA GLN A 53 21.81 -15.77 37.60
C GLN A 53 21.70 -16.47 38.96
N GLN A 54 22.82 -17.01 39.42
CA GLN A 54 22.88 -17.90 40.59
C GLN A 54 22.39 -17.25 41.90
N LYS A 55 22.62 -15.94 42.09
CA LYS A 55 22.23 -15.23 43.32
C LYS A 55 20.73 -15.00 43.45
N THR A 56 20.04 -14.80 42.31
CA THR A 56 18.61 -14.46 42.28
C THR A 56 17.73 -15.65 41.93
N GLY A 57 18.32 -16.74 41.41
CA GLY A 57 17.57 -17.88 40.93
C GLY A 57 16.86 -17.62 39.60
N GLU A 58 17.29 -16.59 38.86
CA GLU A 58 16.67 -16.12 37.63
C GLU A 58 17.30 -16.77 36.40
N ILE A 59 16.46 -17.20 35.47
CA ILE A 59 16.81 -17.79 34.18
C ILE A 59 16.28 -16.84 33.11
N THR A 60 17.17 -16.34 32.26
CA THR A 60 16.78 -15.54 31.08
C THR A 60 17.06 -16.35 29.82
N ILE A 61 16.00 -16.57 29.05
CA ILE A 61 16.01 -17.26 27.76
C ILE A 61 15.82 -16.20 26.67
N ARG A 62 16.71 -16.15 25.68
CA ARG A 62 16.66 -15.19 24.58
C ARG A 62 16.66 -15.90 23.23
N LYS A 63 15.73 -15.54 22.35
CA LYS A 63 15.66 -16.05 20.98
C LYS A 63 15.22 -14.93 20.04
N SER A 64 16.11 -14.46 19.17
CA SER A 64 15.85 -13.26 18.36
C SER A 64 15.45 -12.08 19.28
N GLU A 65 14.28 -11.46 19.10
CA GLU A 65 13.77 -10.39 19.97
C GLU A 65 13.05 -10.89 21.23
N LEU A 66 12.68 -12.18 21.29
CA LEU A 66 11.95 -12.78 22.40
C LEU A 66 12.84 -12.90 23.64
N THR A 67 12.37 -12.36 24.76
CA THR A 67 12.98 -12.51 26.09
C THR A 67 11.99 -13.15 27.05
N ILE A 68 12.34 -14.34 27.56
CA ILE A 68 11.60 -15.02 28.63
C ILE A 68 12.45 -14.98 29.90
N VAL A 69 11.94 -14.38 30.98
CA VAL A 69 12.58 -14.41 32.30
C VAL A 69 11.71 -15.23 33.24
N VAL A 70 12.29 -16.25 33.86
CA VAL A 70 11.63 -17.06 34.88
C VAL A 70 12.52 -17.22 36.09
N LYS A 71 11.92 -17.47 37.26
CA LYS A 71 12.66 -17.60 38.50
C LYS A 71 12.30 -18.88 39.24
N VAL A 72 13.32 -19.57 39.75
CA VAL A 72 13.15 -20.82 40.50
C VAL A 72 12.24 -20.59 41.71
N GLY A 73 11.23 -21.47 41.86
CA GLY A 73 10.22 -21.40 42.91
C GLY A 73 8.99 -20.57 42.55
N GLU A 74 9.02 -19.78 41.47
CA GLU A 74 7.92 -18.90 41.08
C GLU A 74 7.04 -19.55 40.00
N LYS A 75 5.74 -19.27 40.08
CA LYS A 75 4.72 -19.67 39.08
C LYS A 75 4.47 -18.57 38.05
N GLN A 76 5.50 -17.81 37.72
CA GLN A 76 5.39 -16.67 36.83
C GLN A 76 6.57 -16.64 35.86
N ALA A 77 6.27 -16.30 34.61
CA ALA A 77 7.23 -15.96 33.58
C ALA A 77 7.01 -14.51 33.15
N MET A 78 8.08 -13.79 32.83
CA MET A 78 8.02 -12.52 32.13
C MET A 78 8.37 -12.78 30.67
N VAL A 79 7.43 -12.58 29.75
CA VAL A 79 7.65 -12.71 28.30
C VAL A 79 7.58 -11.30 27.71
N ASP A 80 8.70 -10.80 27.18
CA ASP A 80 8.84 -9.43 26.65
C ASP A 80 8.34 -8.35 27.61
N GLY A 81 8.56 -8.57 28.91
CA GLY A 81 8.14 -7.65 29.98
C GLY A 81 6.69 -7.85 30.46
N GLN A 82 5.91 -8.74 29.86
CA GLN A 82 4.56 -9.09 30.32
C GLN A 82 4.56 -10.32 31.23
N ALA A 83 3.89 -10.21 32.37
CA ALA A 83 3.75 -11.29 33.34
C ALA A 83 2.73 -12.35 32.88
N ILE A 84 3.15 -13.62 32.80
CA ILE A 84 2.33 -14.79 32.48
C ILE A 84 2.37 -15.79 33.64
N SER A 85 1.21 -16.28 34.06
CA SER A 85 1.12 -17.31 35.10
C SER A 85 1.44 -18.69 34.54
N LEU A 86 2.26 -19.46 35.26
CA LEU A 86 2.60 -20.83 34.96
C LEU A 86 1.74 -21.79 35.80
N ASN A 87 1.39 -22.93 35.22
CA ASN A 87 0.64 -23.97 35.93
C ASN A 87 1.43 -24.52 37.14
N ASN A 88 2.75 -24.67 36.96
CA ASN A 88 3.70 -25.21 37.92
C ASN A 88 4.84 -24.21 38.20
N PRO A 89 5.41 -24.20 39.41
CA PRO A 89 6.55 -23.34 39.69
C PRO A 89 7.78 -23.87 38.95
N VAL A 90 8.71 -22.99 38.59
CA VAL A 90 10.00 -23.42 38.03
C VAL A 90 10.77 -24.21 39.08
N GLN A 91 11.17 -25.44 38.75
CA GLN A 91 11.80 -26.36 39.69
C GLN A 91 13.30 -26.44 39.44
N LEU A 92 14.09 -26.55 40.51
CA LEU A 92 15.52 -26.86 40.44
C LEU A 92 15.74 -28.23 41.08
N THR A 93 16.04 -29.24 40.27
CA THR A 93 16.26 -30.60 40.73
C THR A 93 17.63 -31.08 40.26
N LYS A 94 18.52 -31.44 41.19
CA LYS A 94 19.88 -31.95 40.91
C LYS A 94 20.69 -31.07 39.95
N GLY A 95 20.53 -29.74 40.05
CA GLY A 95 21.27 -28.77 39.22
C GLY A 95 20.65 -28.49 37.85
N VAL A 96 19.51 -29.10 37.51
CA VAL A 96 18.76 -28.85 36.28
C VAL A 96 17.47 -28.11 36.60
N THR A 97 17.18 -27.07 35.81
CA THR A 97 15.96 -26.28 35.94
C THR A 97 14.88 -26.80 35.01
N TYR A 98 13.65 -26.92 35.53
CA TYR A 98 12.50 -27.48 34.83
C TYR A 98 11.32 -26.52 34.86
N MET A 99 10.56 -26.47 33.76
CA MET A 99 9.30 -25.74 33.70
C MET A 99 8.28 -26.44 32.81
N ASP A 100 7.07 -25.90 32.76
CA ASP A 100 6.01 -26.34 31.87
C ASP A 100 6.50 -26.36 30.41
N GLY A 101 6.62 -27.56 29.85
CA GLY A 101 7.18 -27.77 28.52
C GLY A 101 6.23 -27.36 27.41
N THR A 102 4.92 -27.34 27.65
CA THR A 102 3.96 -26.80 26.68
C THR A 102 4.17 -25.30 26.60
N PHE A 103 4.17 -24.60 27.73
CA PHE A 103 4.48 -23.16 27.77
C PHE A 103 5.83 -22.86 27.12
N LEU A 104 6.90 -23.54 27.53
CA LEU A 104 8.24 -23.25 27.01
C LEU A 104 8.35 -23.53 25.51
N THR A 105 7.83 -24.67 25.05
CA THR A 105 7.87 -25.02 23.62
C THR A 105 6.98 -24.09 22.79
N GLU A 106 5.78 -23.75 23.26
CA GLU A 106 4.88 -22.83 22.56
C GLU A 106 5.43 -21.41 22.50
N THR A 107 6.00 -20.91 23.60
CA THR A 107 6.59 -19.57 23.65
C THR A 107 7.85 -19.48 22.80
N LEU A 108 8.61 -20.58 22.67
CA LEU A 108 9.80 -20.65 21.83
C LEU A 108 9.54 -21.03 20.37
N LYS A 109 8.30 -21.34 19.98
CA LYS A 109 7.97 -21.53 18.57
C LYS A 109 8.37 -20.27 17.82
N ALA A 110 9.04 -20.44 16.68
CA ALA A 110 9.27 -19.33 15.77
C ALA A 110 7.91 -18.73 15.40
N ALA A 111 7.86 -17.40 15.25
CA ALA A 111 6.61 -16.75 14.88
C ALA A 111 6.15 -17.32 13.51
N PRO A 112 4.83 -17.52 13.29
CA PRO A 112 4.34 -18.13 12.06
C PRO A 112 4.86 -17.48 10.78
N GLU A 113 5.02 -16.15 10.79
CA GLU A 113 5.61 -15.39 9.69
C GLU A 113 7.09 -15.72 9.43
N ASP A 114 7.88 -16.00 10.47
CA ASP A 114 9.30 -16.33 10.37
C ASP A 114 9.46 -17.72 9.76
N ILE A 115 8.61 -18.66 10.19
CA ILE A 115 8.55 -20.00 9.61
C ILE A 115 8.14 -19.92 8.14
N PHE A 116 7.10 -19.14 7.83
CA PHE A 116 6.63 -18.94 6.48
C PHE A 116 7.74 -18.39 5.56
N ILE A 117 8.45 -17.34 5.99
CA ILE A 117 9.59 -16.77 5.25
C ILE A 117 10.72 -17.79 5.04
N SER A 118 11.06 -18.58 6.06
CA SER A 118 12.08 -19.64 5.94
C SER A 118 11.68 -20.67 4.88
N LEU A 119 10.44 -21.17 4.96
CA LEU A 119 9.93 -22.21 4.07
C LEU A 119 9.87 -21.74 2.61
N ILE A 120 9.42 -20.50 2.34
CA ILE A 120 9.45 -19.97 0.97
C ILE A 120 10.89 -19.80 0.47
N SER A 121 11.83 -19.42 1.33
CA SER A 121 13.24 -19.25 0.94
C SER A 121 13.93 -20.58 0.63
N GLU A 122 13.48 -21.65 1.27
CA GLU A 122 13.92 -23.03 1.04
C GLU A 122 13.21 -23.70 -0.15
N GLY A 123 12.19 -23.04 -0.72
CA GLY A 123 11.36 -23.59 -1.80
C GLY A 123 10.34 -24.63 -1.33
N ASP A 124 10.12 -24.78 -0.02
CA ASP A 124 9.11 -25.69 0.55
C ASP A 124 7.73 -25.04 0.62
N GLY A 125 7.18 -24.76 -0.57
CA GLY A 125 5.88 -24.14 -0.71
C GLY A 125 4.73 -24.98 -0.17
N LYS A 126 4.88 -26.31 -0.09
CA LYS A 126 3.86 -27.21 0.48
C LYS A 126 3.72 -27.00 1.98
N GLU A 127 4.83 -26.93 2.71
CA GLU A 127 4.79 -26.62 4.14
C GLU A 127 4.44 -25.14 4.38
N ALA A 128 4.93 -24.22 3.56
CA ALA A 128 4.59 -22.80 3.66
C ALA A 128 3.07 -22.56 3.52
N ALA A 129 2.40 -23.28 2.63
CA ALA A 129 0.95 -23.16 2.41
C ALA A 129 0.12 -23.50 3.66
N LYS A 130 0.65 -24.23 4.65
CA LYS A 130 -0.06 -24.51 5.91
C LYS A 130 -0.22 -23.28 6.80
N TYR A 131 0.55 -22.22 6.54
CA TYR A 131 0.49 -20.94 7.24
C TYR A 131 -0.36 -19.91 6.49
N VAL A 132 -0.88 -20.25 5.30
CA VAL A 132 -1.66 -19.36 4.44
C VAL A 132 -3.14 -19.50 4.76
N HIS A 133 -3.83 -18.38 4.87
CA HIS A 133 -5.27 -18.34 5.08
C HIS A 133 -6.03 -18.81 3.83
N THR A 134 -7.18 -19.45 4.03
CA THR A 134 -7.96 -20.06 2.93
C THR A 134 -8.50 -19.04 1.92
N SER A 135 -8.60 -17.75 2.28
CA SER A 135 -9.00 -16.66 1.36
C SER A 135 -8.02 -16.50 0.20
N VAL A 136 -6.73 -16.80 0.42
CA VAL A 136 -5.64 -16.58 -0.55
C VAL A 136 -4.93 -17.85 -0.99
N SER A 137 -5.29 -19.02 -0.46
CA SER A 137 -4.64 -20.30 -0.78
C SER A 137 -4.72 -20.70 -2.25
N GLY A 138 -5.71 -20.19 -2.99
CA GLY A 138 -5.82 -20.37 -4.43
C GLY A 138 -4.72 -19.65 -5.22
N VAL A 139 -4.23 -18.51 -4.72
CA VAL A 139 -3.18 -17.72 -5.36
C VAL A 139 -1.83 -17.97 -4.73
N LEU A 140 -1.71 -17.86 -3.40
CA LEU A 140 -0.55 -18.26 -2.62
C LEU A 140 -0.51 -19.78 -2.46
N SER A 141 -0.55 -20.49 -3.59
CA SER A 141 -0.58 -21.94 -3.61
C SER A 141 0.82 -22.53 -3.35
N PRO A 142 0.92 -23.84 -3.04
CA PRO A 142 2.19 -24.52 -2.85
C PRO A 142 3.20 -24.30 -3.99
N THR A 143 2.76 -24.35 -5.24
CA THR A 143 3.67 -24.19 -6.38
C THR A 143 4.19 -22.76 -6.49
N LEU A 144 3.32 -21.76 -6.28
CA LEU A 144 3.76 -20.35 -6.33
C LEU A 144 4.77 -20.10 -5.22
N LEU A 145 4.46 -20.56 -4.00
CA LEU A 145 5.34 -20.40 -2.84
C LEU A 145 6.69 -21.11 -3.04
N SER A 146 6.71 -22.29 -3.66
CA SER A 146 7.96 -22.99 -4.03
C SER A 146 8.79 -22.25 -5.06
N GLN A 147 8.16 -21.46 -5.94
CA GLN A 147 8.84 -20.73 -7.02
C GLN A 147 9.17 -19.28 -6.66
N LEU A 148 8.49 -18.72 -5.65
CA LEU A 148 8.55 -17.30 -5.32
C LEU A 148 9.97 -16.81 -5.08
N TRP A 149 10.73 -17.48 -4.22
CA TRP A 149 12.09 -17.06 -3.90
C TRP A 149 13.02 -17.07 -5.12
N GLY A 150 12.98 -18.16 -5.90
CA GLY A 150 13.77 -18.27 -7.13
C GLY A 150 13.39 -17.23 -8.19
N ALA A 151 12.10 -16.88 -8.29
CA ALA A 151 11.64 -15.80 -9.16
C ALA A 151 12.18 -14.43 -8.71
N LEU A 152 12.19 -14.17 -7.40
CA LEU A 152 12.76 -12.94 -6.83
C LEU A 152 14.28 -12.86 -7.08
N GLU A 153 15.01 -13.97 -6.92
CA GLU A 153 16.44 -14.02 -7.24
C GLU A 153 16.71 -13.83 -8.74
N GLY A 154 15.87 -14.41 -9.61
CA GLY A 154 15.97 -14.23 -11.05
C GLY A 154 15.83 -12.76 -11.48
N GLN A 155 15.04 -11.97 -10.75
CA GLN A 155 14.82 -10.56 -11.03
C GLN A 155 15.84 -9.63 -10.34
N ASN A 156 16.24 -9.95 -9.12
CA ASN A 156 17.00 -9.04 -8.25
C ASN A 156 18.45 -9.46 -8.00
N GLY A 157 18.87 -10.60 -8.56
CA GLY A 157 20.09 -11.31 -8.19
C GLY A 157 19.94 -12.04 -6.86
N LYS A 158 20.99 -12.76 -6.44
CA LYS A 158 20.96 -13.57 -5.22
C LYS A 158 20.49 -12.77 -4.00
N ILE A 159 19.61 -13.38 -3.21
CA ILE A 159 19.09 -12.79 -1.97
C ILE A 159 19.91 -13.34 -0.79
N THR A 160 20.20 -12.50 0.21
CA THR A 160 20.86 -12.98 1.43
C THR A 160 20.03 -14.04 2.14
N SER A 161 20.69 -15.02 2.75
CA SER A 161 20.03 -16.10 3.50
C SER A 161 19.25 -15.61 4.72
N GLU A 162 19.63 -14.45 5.26
CA GLU A 162 18.95 -13.80 6.39
C GLU A 162 18.51 -12.40 6.01
N ALA A 163 17.42 -11.95 6.62
CA ALA A 163 16.96 -10.57 6.53
C ALA A 163 17.91 -9.65 7.30
N ILE A 164 18.24 -8.50 6.71
CA ILE A 164 19.08 -7.46 7.33
C ILE A 164 18.28 -6.54 8.25
N ALA A 165 16.95 -6.55 8.16
CA ALA A 165 16.04 -5.88 9.07
C ALA A 165 14.68 -6.61 9.10
N LYS A 166 14.01 -6.51 10.24
CA LYS A 166 12.63 -6.95 10.46
C LYS A 166 11.87 -5.81 11.13
N HIS A 167 10.71 -5.44 10.59
CA HIS A 167 9.84 -4.42 11.15
C HIS A 167 8.43 -4.97 11.29
N VAL A 168 7.75 -4.62 12.39
CA VAL A 168 6.37 -5.04 12.66
C VAL A 168 5.52 -3.79 12.80
N GLU A 169 4.48 -3.69 11.99
CA GLU A 169 3.52 -2.60 12.01
C GLU A 169 2.11 -3.18 11.95
N ASN A 170 1.29 -2.86 12.95
CA ASN A 170 -0.12 -3.27 12.96
C ASN A 170 -0.96 -2.14 12.39
N ASN A 171 -1.89 -2.47 11.50
CA ASN A 171 -2.96 -1.58 11.09
C ASN A 171 -4.31 -2.17 11.55
N THR A 172 -5.44 -1.55 11.16
CA THR A 172 -6.77 -2.00 11.59
C THR A 172 -7.25 -3.30 10.95
N VAL A 173 -6.51 -3.84 9.97
CA VAL A 173 -6.87 -5.03 9.16
C VAL A 173 -5.87 -6.17 9.37
N HIS A 174 -4.57 -5.88 9.31
CA HIS A 174 -3.50 -6.86 9.37
C HIS A 174 -2.43 -6.46 10.39
N ARG A 175 -1.77 -7.50 10.91
CA ARG A 175 -0.41 -7.38 11.43
C ARG A 175 0.59 -7.54 10.28
N ASN A 176 1.32 -6.50 9.96
CA ASN A 176 2.30 -6.50 8.88
C ASN A 176 3.69 -6.77 9.44
N VAL A 177 4.39 -7.74 8.85
CA VAL A 177 5.78 -8.04 9.17
C VAL A 177 6.64 -7.90 7.93
N THR A 178 7.44 -6.85 7.90
CA THR A 178 8.32 -6.55 6.77
C THR A 178 9.72 -7.07 7.05
N TYR A 179 10.22 -7.92 6.15
CA TYR A 179 11.59 -8.41 6.11
C TYR A 179 12.33 -7.69 5.01
N THR A 180 13.43 -7.01 5.35
CA THR A 180 14.32 -6.40 4.36
C THR A 180 15.48 -7.34 4.09
N PHE A 181 15.64 -7.75 2.83
CA PHE A 181 16.77 -8.54 2.37
C PHE A 181 17.70 -7.70 1.49
N LYS A 182 18.99 -8.05 1.49
CA LYS A 182 19.95 -7.50 0.53
C LYS A 182 19.97 -8.42 -0.71
N THR A 183 19.97 -7.80 -1.89
CA THR A 183 20.20 -8.51 -3.16
C THR A 183 21.43 -7.93 -3.87
N GLU A 184 21.79 -8.49 -5.03
CA GLU A 184 22.89 -7.96 -5.86
C GLU A 184 22.53 -6.62 -6.55
N LEU A 185 21.22 -6.39 -6.78
CA LEU A 185 20.74 -5.21 -7.49
C LEU A 185 20.21 -4.11 -6.57
N THR A 186 19.48 -4.47 -5.52
CA THR A 186 18.76 -3.56 -4.62
C THR A 186 18.57 -4.16 -3.22
N ARG A 187 17.84 -3.47 -2.35
CA ARG A 187 17.23 -4.07 -1.15
C ARG A 187 15.79 -4.43 -1.47
N LEU A 188 15.30 -5.55 -0.94
CA LEU A 188 13.96 -6.05 -1.20
C LEU A 188 13.19 -6.14 0.13
N ASN A 189 12.01 -5.53 0.19
CA ASN A 189 11.07 -5.70 1.28
C ASN A 189 10.06 -6.78 0.92
N ILE A 190 9.92 -7.79 1.79
CA ILE A 190 8.84 -8.78 1.76
C ILE A 190 8.00 -8.54 3.00
N THR A 191 6.79 -8.04 2.81
CA THR A 191 5.82 -7.81 3.89
C THR A 191 4.83 -8.95 3.93
N VAL A 192 4.84 -9.69 5.03
CA VAL A 192 3.87 -10.74 5.33
C VAL A 192 2.70 -10.11 6.08
N ARG A 193 1.50 -10.14 5.49
CA ARG A 193 0.28 -9.59 6.10
C ARG A 193 -0.46 -10.72 6.80
N MET A 194 -0.51 -10.64 8.13
CA MET A 194 -1.11 -11.66 8.97
C MET A 194 -2.51 -11.22 9.38
N ASN A 195 -3.51 -12.10 9.26
CA ASN A 195 -4.81 -11.88 9.86
C ASN A 195 -4.77 -12.06 11.39
N HIS A 196 -5.88 -11.74 12.06
CA HIS A 196 -5.99 -11.86 13.52
C HIS A 196 -5.81 -13.28 14.08
N ASN A 197 -5.91 -14.32 13.24
CA ASN A 197 -5.68 -15.72 13.62
C ASN A 197 -4.21 -16.14 13.46
N GLY A 198 -3.32 -15.23 13.02
CA GLY A 198 -1.91 -15.53 12.82
C GLY A 198 -1.64 -16.37 11.56
N LEU A 199 -2.50 -16.28 10.54
CA LEU A 199 -2.27 -16.85 9.22
C LEU A 199 -1.93 -15.75 8.21
N VAL A 200 -1.11 -16.07 7.22
CA VAL A 200 -0.76 -15.20 6.10
C VAL A 200 -2.01 -14.98 5.25
N ASP A 201 -2.53 -13.77 5.25
CA ASP A 201 -3.75 -13.38 4.54
C ASP A 201 -3.46 -12.57 3.27
N ASP A 202 -2.27 -11.97 3.15
CA ASP A 202 -1.74 -11.42 1.90
C ASP A 202 -0.20 -11.23 1.99
N LEU A 203 0.46 -10.86 0.89
CA LEU A 203 1.87 -10.52 0.80
C LEU A 203 2.07 -9.24 -0.01
N HIS A 204 3.02 -8.41 0.39
CA HIS A 204 3.45 -7.27 -0.42
C HIS A 204 4.96 -7.29 -0.60
N ILE A 205 5.42 -7.30 -1.85
CA ILE A 205 6.83 -7.38 -2.21
C ILE A 205 7.22 -6.17 -3.05
N ALA A 206 8.22 -5.42 -2.58
CA ALA A 206 8.67 -4.21 -3.24
C ALA A 206 10.16 -3.97 -3.03
N ALA A 207 10.79 -3.23 -3.94
CA ALA A 207 12.13 -2.70 -3.67
C ALA A 207 12.09 -1.80 -2.42
N ALA A 208 13.04 -1.96 -1.52
CA ALA A 208 13.15 -1.13 -0.34
C ALA A 208 13.74 0.23 -0.72
N THR A 209 12.95 1.29 -0.56
CA THR A 209 13.40 2.66 -0.73
C THR A 209 13.77 3.25 0.64
N PRO A 210 14.90 3.96 0.76
CA PRO A 210 15.19 4.73 1.96
C PRO A 210 14.07 5.74 2.23
N ASP A 211 13.54 5.79 3.45
CA ASP A 211 12.63 6.87 3.84
C ASP A 211 13.47 8.14 4.09
N VAL A 212 13.53 9.01 3.09
CA VAL A 212 14.20 10.32 3.15
C VAL A 212 13.20 11.46 3.29
N TYR A 213 11.93 11.15 3.56
CA TYR A 213 10.88 12.14 3.71
C TYR A 213 11.21 13.16 4.81
N GLN A 214 10.93 14.42 4.51
CA GLN A 214 11.00 15.51 5.47
C GLN A 214 9.61 16.09 5.66
N LYS A 215 9.23 16.28 6.93
CA LYS A 215 7.94 16.88 7.27
C LYS A 215 7.85 18.30 6.72
N PRO A 216 6.71 18.69 6.14
CA PRO A 216 6.54 20.04 5.63
C PRO A 216 6.53 21.06 6.77
N SER A 217 6.94 22.30 6.46
CA SER A 217 6.92 23.41 7.42
C SER A 217 5.53 23.78 7.97
N TYR A 218 4.47 23.33 7.33
CA TYR A 218 3.08 23.52 7.74
C TYR A 218 2.50 22.33 8.51
N ASP A 219 3.27 21.26 8.76
CA ASP A 219 2.85 20.19 9.68
C ASP A 219 2.93 20.72 11.12
N ASP A 220 1.78 21.09 11.68
CA ASP A 220 1.61 21.46 13.09
C ASP A 220 0.79 20.39 13.83
N PRO A 221 1.45 19.40 14.47
CA PRO A 221 0.77 18.36 15.24
C PRO A 221 -0.10 18.87 16.39
N SER A 222 0.03 20.15 16.79
CA SER A 222 -0.83 20.73 17.83
C SER A 222 -2.20 21.17 17.29
N ALA A 223 -2.36 21.22 15.97
CA ALA A 223 -3.55 21.69 15.26
C ALA A 223 -4.51 20.56 14.83
N TYR A 224 -4.12 19.29 14.98
CA TYR A 224 -4.94 18.15 14.58
C TYR A 224 -4.77 16.94 15.51
N THR A 225 -5.65 15.95 15.35
CA THR A 225 -5.52 14.59 15.91
C THR A 225 -5.69 13.57 14.80
N GLU A 226 -5.09 12.39 14.94
CA GLU A 226 -5.23 11.29 13.99
C GLU A 226 -5.89 10.10 14.66
N GLN A 227 -6.81 9.47 13.94
CA GLN A 227 -7.54 8.30 14.39
C GLN A 227 -7.41 7.19 13.35
N ASP A 228 -6.96 6.02 13.79
CA ASP A 228 -7.00 4.82 12.97
C ASP A 228 -8.45 4.46 12.68
N ILE A 229 -8.74 4.19 11.41
CA ILE A 229 -10.09 3.87 10.94
C ILE A 229 -10.01 2.72 9.93
N THR A 230 -11.14 2.04 9.71
CA THR A 230 -11.29 1.01 8.68
C THR A 230 -12.34 1.47 7.68
N VAL A 231 -11.95 1.53 6.40
CA VAL A 231 -12.85 1.81 5.28
C VAL A 231 -13.34 0.49 4.71
N GLY A 232 -14.65 0.36 4.48
CA GLY A 232 -15.27 -0.88 4.03
C GLY A 232 -15.38 -1.93 5.13
N GLN A 233 -15.67 -3.18 4.73
CA GLN A 233 -15.86 -4.33 5.61
C GLN A 233 -15.42 -5.62 4.92
N GLY A 234 -15.21 -6.69 5.70
CA GLY A 234 -14.90 -8.03 5.18
C GLY A 234 -13.49 -8.17 4.63
N ASP A 235 -13.30 -9.10 3.70
CA ASP A 235 -11.98 -9.57 3.25
C ASP A 235 -11.12 -8.53 2.51
N LEU A 236 -11.75 -7.43 2.05
CA LEU A 236 -11.10 -6.31 1.35
C LEU A 236 -11.22 -4.98 2.12
N ALA A 237 -11.52 -5.02 3.43
CA ALA A 237 -11.50 -3.84 4.28
C ALA A 237 -10.12 -3.16 4.25
N LEU A 238 -10.08 -1.83 4.35
CA LEU A 238 -8.86 -1.04 4.16
C LEU A 238 -8.53 -0.27 5.43
N PRO A 239 -7.27 -0.35 5.91
CA PRO A 239 -6.83 0.52 6.98
C PRO A 239 -6.75 1.96 6.47
N GLY A 240 -7.01 2.92 7.36
CA GLY A 240 -6.83 4.32 7.06
C GLY A 240 -6.66 5.16 8.30
N THR A 241 -6.46 6.45 8.07
CA THR A 241 -6.32 7.49 9.08
C THR A 241 -7.32 8.60 8.80
N LEU A 242 -8.11 8.96 9.81
CA LEU A 242 -8.89 10.18 9.82
C LEU A 242 -8.11 11.26 10.59
N THR A 243 -7.60 12.26 9.86
CA THR A 243 -6.92 13.43 10.43
C THR A 243 -7.97 14.50 10.69
N LEU A 244 -8.26 14.77 11.96
CA LEU A 244 -9.28 15.74 12.41
C LEU A 244 -8.61 17.04 12.86
N PRO A 245 -9.11 18.22 12.44
CA PRO A 245 -8.72 19.48 13.05
C PRO A 245 -8.99 19.46 14.55
N LYS A 246 -8.19 20.20 15.31
CA LYS A 246 -8.43 20.38 16.74
C LYS A 246 -9.62 21.31 16.95
N GLY A 247 -10.60 20.85 17.73
CA GLY A 247 -11.82 21.59 18.06
C GLY A 247 -13.00 20.64 18.17
N GLU A 248 -14.19 21.20 18.35
CA GLU A 248 -15.42 20.42 18.59
C GLU A 248 -16.06 19.86 17.31
N GLY A 249 -15.70 20.40 16.13
CA GLY A 249 -16.39 20.08 14.87
C GLY A 249 -17.86 20.55 14.87
N PRO A 250 -18.72 19.97 14.02
CA PRO A 250 -18.37 19.06 12.93
C PRO A 250 -17.52 19.78 11.85
N PHE A 251 -16.61 19.06 11.21
CA PHE A 251 -15.71 19.61 10.19
C PHE A 251 -16.10 19.15 8.78
N PRO A 252 -15.94 20.00 7.74
CA PRO A 252 -15.88 19.48 6.37
C PRO A 252 -14.74 18.48 6.23
N VAL A 253 -14.89 17.51 5.34
CA VAL A 253 -13.91 16.44 5.14
C VAL A 253 -13.55 16.24 3.69
N VAL A 254 -12.28 15.97 3.42
CA VAL A 254 -11.79 15.55 2.10
C VAL A 254 -11.34 14.10 2.16
N ILE A 255 -11.90 13.25 1.31
CA ILE A 255 -11.46 11.86 1.08
C ILE A 255 -10.39 11.88 -0.02
N LEU A 256 -9.20 11.34 0.25
CA LEU A 256 -8.11 11.28 -0.74
C LEU A 256 -8.12 9.95 -1.50
N VAL A 257 -8.15 10.01 -2.83
CA VAL A 257 -8.21 8.86 -3.74
C VAL A 257 -6.94 8.78 -4.58
N HIS A 258 -6.22 7.67 -4.42
CA HIS A 258 -4.90 7.38 -4.99
C HIS A 258 -4.83 7.46 -6.51
N GLY A 259 -3.61 7.65 -7.01
CA GLY A 259 -3.25 7.45 -8.42
C GLY A 259 -3.07 5.99 -8.82
N SER A 260 -2.39 5.78 -9.94
CA SER A 260 -2.14 4.47 -10.53
C SER A 260 -1.21 3.61 -9.68
N GLY A 261 -1.42 2.29 -9.70
CA GLY A 261 -0.58 1.31 -9.00
C GLY A 261 -0.89 1.17 -7.50
N PRO A 262 -0.27 0.19 -6.82
CA PRO A 262 -0.42 0.03 -5.37
C PRO A 262 0.21 1.19 -4.60
N SER A 263 -0.49 1.75 -3.61
CA SER A 263 0.03 2.79 -2.73
C SER A 263 -0.59 2.69 -1.34
N ASN A 264 0.20 3.00 -0.32
CA ASN A 264 -0.31 3.19 1.04
C ASN A 264 -1.04 4.54 1.16
N GLN A 265 -1.70 4.76 2.29
CA GLN A 265 -2.46 5.97 2.62
C GLN A 265 -1.68 7.29 2.57
N ASP A 266 -0.35 7.22 2.61
CA ASP A 266 0.53 8.38 2.53
C ASP A 266 0.95 8.71 1.08
N VAL A 267 0.74 7.76 0.16
CA VAL A 267 1.29 7.74 -1.21
C VAL A 267 2.81 7.90 -1.15
N ALA A 268 3.47 7.10 -0.29
CA ALA A 268 4.91 7.18 -0.11
C ALA A 268 5.65 6.81 -1.42
N ILE A 269 6.32 7.79 -2.02
CA ILE A 269 7.09 7.63 -3.25
C ILE A 269 8.41 8.39 -3.12
N GLY A 270 9.51 7.66 -3.12
CA GLY A 270 10.84 8.25 -2.93
C GLY A 270 10.92 9.09 -1.66
N GLY A 271 11.17 10.39 -1.80
CA GLY A 271 11.25 11.34 -0.69
C GLY A 271 9.96 12.09 -0.36
N ALA A 272 8.83 11.71 -0.97
CA ALA A 272 7.55 12.43 -0.84
C ALA A 272 6.44 11.57 -0.23
N LYS A 273 5.52 12.22 0.48
CA LYS A 273 4.28 11.62 1.03
C LYS A 273 3.09 12.58 0.80
N PRO A 274 2.62 12.76 -0.45
CA PRO A 274 1.70 13.83 -0.80
C PRO A 274 0.34 13.73 -0.10
N PHE A 275 -0.16 12.53 0.21
CA PHE A 275 -1.41 12.41 0.96
C PHE A 275 -1.23 12.71 2.46
N ARG A 276 -0.03 12.45 3.02
CA ARG A 276 0.32 12.95 4.36
C ARG A 276 0.35 14.46 4.40
N ASP A 277 1.02 15.08 3.44
CA ASP A 277 1.17 16.53 3.35
C ASP A 277 -0.17 17.24 3.18
N LEU A 278 -1.04 16.74 2.30
CA LEU A 278 -2.41 17.23 2.16
C LEU A 278 -3.19 17.08 3.48
N ALA A 279 -3.11 15.93 4.14
CA ALA A 279 -3.84 15.68 5.38
C ALA A 279 -3.47 16.67 6.50
N VAL A 280 -2.18 16.82 6.80
CA VAL A 280 -1.73 17.72 7.87
C VAL A 280 -1.95 19.18 7.53
N GLY A 281 -1.76 19.56 6.26
CA GLY A 281 -1.94 20.93 5.80
C GLY A 281 -3.40 21.39 5.80
N LEU A 282 -4.33 20.53 5.36
CA LEU A 282 -5.76 20.80 5.36
C LEU A 282 -6.36 20.75 6.77
N ALA A 283 -5.96 19.78 7.60
CA ALA A 283 -6.44 19.68 8.98
C ALA A 283 -6.04 20.90 9.81
N SER A 284 -4.82 21.42 9.60
CA SER A 284 -4.36 22.67 10.22
C SER A 284 -5.15 23.91 9.78
N GLN A 285 -5.97 23.80 8.74
CA GLN A 285 -6.86 24.87 8.25
C GLN A 285 -8.35 24.59 8.51
N GLY A 286 -8.68 23.60 9.34
CA GLY A 286 -10.06 23.31 9.73
C GLY A 286 -10.81 22.34 8.80
N VAL A 287 -10.10 21.63 7.92
CA VAL A 287 -10.67 20.61 7.02
C VAL A 287 -10.17 19.23 7.42
N ALA A 288 -11.07 18.34 7.83
CA ALA A 288 -10.72 16.96 8.11
C ALA A 288 -10.28 16.23 6.84
N VAL A 289 -9.43 15.22 6.97
CA VAL A 289 -8.94 14.43 5.84
C VAL A 289 -9.00 12.96 6.15
N LEU A 290 -9.63 12.19 5.27
CA LEU A 290 -9.59 10.73 5.29
C LEU A 290 -8.62 10.26 4.21
N ARG A 291 -7.66 9.46 4.65
CA ARG A 291 -6.70 8.74 3.81
C ARG A 291 -6.72 7.26 4.21
N TYR A 292 -6.54 6.37 3.25
CA TYR A 292 -6.68 4.92 3.45
C TYR A 292 -5.71 4.18 2.55
N ASP A 293 -5.33 2.95 2.83
CA ASP A 293 -4.48 2.18 1.92
C ASP A 293 -5.29 1.78 0.69
N LYS A 294 -4.69 1.85 -0.50
CA LYS A 294 -5.35 1.40 -1.73
C LYS A 294 -5.59 -0.11 -1.67
N VAL A 295 -6.72 -0.59 -2.21
CA VAL A 295 -7.05 -2.03 -2.20
C VAL A 295 -5.98 -2.91 -2.87
N THR A 296 -5.32 -2.42 -3.91
CA THR A 296 -4.21 -3.11 -4.59
C THR A 296 -2.91 -3.16 -3.77
N TYR A 297 -2.78 -2.31 -2.75
CA TYR A 297 -1.65 -2.29 -1.82
C TYR A 297 -1.91 -3.15 -0.59
N GLU A 298 -3.09 -3.02 0.03
CA GLU A 298 -3.43 -3.79 1.22
C GLU A 298 -3.70 -5.26 0.89
N HIS A 299 -4.32 -5.53 -0.26
CA HIS A 299 -4.80 -6.85 -0.67
C HIS A 299 -4.21 -7.28 -2.03
N THR A 300 -2.88 -7.18 -2.17
CA THR A 300 -2.16 -7.38 -3.43
C THR A 300 -2.49 -8.72 -4.10
N TYR A 301 -2.36 -9.86 -3.40
CA TYR A 301 -2.61 -11.17 -3.99
C TYR A 301 -4.09 -11.53 -4.06
N LYS A 302 -4.93 -11.04 -3.13
CA LYS A 302 -6.40 -11.19 -3.25
C LYS A 302 -6.98 -10.43 -4.43
N VAL A 303 -6.43 -9.25 -4.77
CA VAL A 303 -6.85 -8.52 -5.96
C VAL A 303 -6.30 -9.20 -7.22
N ALA A 304 -5.03 -9.63 -7.19
CA ALA A 304 -4.43 -10.41 -8.28
C ALA A 304 -5.22 -11.68 -8.62
N SER A 305 -5.92 -12.28 -7.65
CA SER A 305 -6.77 -13.46 -7.85
C SER A 305 -8.05 -13.19 -8.64
N GLN A 306 -8.37 -11.93 -8.93
CA GLN A 306 -9.63 -11.52 -9.54
C GLN A 306 -9.43 -11.23 -11.03
N PRO A 307 -9.66 -12.20 -11.93
CA PRO A 307 -9.41 -12.01 -13.37
C PRO A 307 -10.32 -10.94 -14.01
N LYS A 308 -11.39 -10.55 -13.32
CA LYS A 308 -12.34 -9.51 -13.75
C LYS A 308 -12.31 -8.27 -12.85
N PHE A 309 -11.18 -8.01 -12.19
CA PHE A 309 -11.02 -6.79 -11.40
C PHE A 309 -11.19 -5.54 -12.27
N THR A 310 -11.94 -4.55 -11.79
CA THR A 310 -12.30 -3.34 -12.54
C THR A 310 -11.76 -2.07 -11.90
N LEU A 311 -11.77 -0.97 -12.66
CA LEU A 311 -11.46 0.35 -12.12
C LEU A 311 -12.43 0.75 -10.99
N LYS A 312 -13.70 0.33 -11.09
CA LYS A 312 -14.70 0.57 -10.06
C LYS A 312 -14.30 -0.07 -8.72
N GLN A 313 -13.86 -1.32 -8.75
CA GLN A 313 -13.41 -2.03 -7.55
C GLN A 313 -12.08 -1.51 -7.02
N GLU A 314 -11.27 -0.89 -7.87
CA GLU A 314 -9.97 -0.32 -7.50
C GLU A 314 -10.05 1.06 -6.84
N SER A 315 -10.97 1.91 -7.31
CA SER A 315 -10.95 3.34 -7.01
C SER A 315 -12.30 3.97 -6.67
N VAL A 316 -13.42 3.30 -6.97
CA VAL A 316 -14.77 3.88 -6.80
C VAL A 316 -15.47 3.35 -5.55
N ASP A 317 -15.49 2.03 -5.36
CA ASP A 317 -16.26 1.39 -4.29
C ASP A 317 -15.84 1.87 -2.88
N GLN A 318 -14.54 2.06 -2.68
CA GLN A 318 -13.98 2.51 -1.41
C GLN A 318 -14.43 3.92 -1.03
N VAL A 319 -14.72 4.78 -2.02
CA VAL A 319 -15.21 6.14 -1.76
C VAL A 319 -16.63 6.09 -1.22
N ASN A 320 -17.49 5.22 -1.77
CA ASN A 320 -18.85 5.03 -1.27
C ASN A 320 -18.85 4.51 0.18
N ASP A 321 -17.97 3.55 0.48
CA ASP A 321 -17.78 3.04 1.84
C ASP A 321 -17.30 4.13 2.80
N ALA A 322 -16.34 4.95 2.36
CA ALA A 322 -15.81 6.08 3.12
C ALA A 322 -16.87 7.15 3.39
N VAL A 323 -17.69 7.51 2.40
CA VAL A 323 -18.83 8.44 2.56
C VAL A 323 -19.82 7.89 3.61
N GLY A 324 -20.20 6.62 3.48
CA GLY A 324 -21.13 5.97 4.42
C GLY A 324 -20.61 5.88 5.85
N LEU A 325 -19.30 5.77 6.02
CA LEU A 325 -18.61 5.81 7.31
C LEU A 325 -18.58 7.22 7.90
N LEU A 326 -18.18 8.22 7.11
CA LEU A 326 -18.02 9.61 7.53
C LEU A 326 -19.36 10.25 7.90
N LYS A 327 -20.45 9.95 7.18
CA LYS A 327 -21.80 10.41 7.52
C LYS A 327 -22.28 9.99 8.92
N LYS A 328 -21.68 8.95 9.50
CA LYS A 328 -22.02 8.43 10.84
C LYS A 328 -21.10 8.99 11.93
N ASN A 329 -20.05 9.73 11.57
CA ASN A 329 -19.10 10.29 12.51
C ASN A 329 -19.55 11.69 12.97
N ALA A 330 -19.80 11.85 14.27
CA ALA A 330 -20.32 13.10 14.84
C ALA A 330 -19.36 14.31 14.71
N HIS A 331 -18.07 14.09 14.47
CA HIS A 331 -17.09 15.16 14.24
C HIS A 331 -17.02 15.61 12.78
N ILE A 332 -17.77 14.98 11.88
CA ILE A 332 -17.78 15.28 10.46
C ILE A 332 -19.11 15.91 10.08
N ASP A 333 -19.06 16.98 9.30
CA ASP A 333 -20.24 17.58 8.71
C ASP A 333 -20.67 16.71 7.52
N SER A 334 -21.77 15.97 7.72
CA SER A 334 -22.30 15.06 6.70
C SER A 334 -22.80 15.77 5.44
N THR A 335 -22.93 17.09 5.45
CA THR A 335 -23.31 17.90 4.28
C THR A 335 -22.10 18.45 3.51
N ALA A 336 -20.90 18.28 4.06
CA ALA A 336 -19.66 18.87 3.55
C ALA A 336 -18.58 17.79 3.35
N ILE A 337 -18.93 16.73 2.61
CA ILE A 337 -18.02 15.65 2.24
C ILE A 337 -17.51 15.90 0.82
N PHE A 338 -16.20 16.05 0.69
CA PHE A 338 -15.51 16.29 -0.57
C PHE A 338 -14.61 15.10 -0.91
N VAL A 339 -14.33 14.90 -2.19
CA VAL A 339 -13.43 13.84 -2.67
C VAL A 339 -12.35 14.45 -3.53
N ALA A 340 -11.07 14.19 -3.21
CA ALA A 340 -9.92 14.62 -3.98
C ALA A 340 -9.22 13.42 -4.61
N GLY A 341 -9.21 13.37 -5.94
CA GLY A 341 -8.57 12.30 -6.69
C GLY A 341 -7.27 12.74 -7.33
N HIS A 342 -6.18 12.02 -7.04
CA HIS A 342 -4.87 12.24 -7.66
C HIS A 342 -4.67 11.32 -8.87
N SER A 343 -4.23 11.85 -10.01
CA SER A 343 -3.90 11.04 -11.20
C SER A 343 -5.05 10.11 -11.59
N GLN A 344 -4.89 8.77 -11.55
CA GLN A 344 -5.98 7.80 -11.76
C GLN A 344 -7.22 8.04 -10.88
N GLY A 345 -7.05 8.48 -9.63
CA GLY A 345 -8.18 8.83 -8.76
C GLY A 345 -8.96 10.03 -9.29
N GLY A 346 -8.28 10.98 -9.96
CA GLY A 346 -8.91 12.08 -10.69
C GLY A 346 -9.57 11.63 -11.99
N PHE A 347 -8.95 10.70 -12.72
CA PHE A 347 -9.54 10.03 -13.89
C PHE A 347 -10.82 9.27 -13.52
N ALA A 348 -10.86 8.59 -12.37
CA ALA A 348 -12.03 7.87 -11.86
C ALA A 348 -13.11 8.78 -11.24
N MET A 349 -12.81 10.07 -11.02
CA MET A 349 -13.71 10.98 -10.29
C MET A 349 -15.11 11.09 -10.92
N PRO A 350 -15.28 11.24 -12.24
CA PRO A 350 -16.62 11.22 -12.83
C PRO A 350 -17.37 9.90 -12.61
N LEU A 351 -16.69 8.74 -12.50
CA LEU A 351 -17.35 7.48 -12.11
C LEU A 351 -17.76 7.50 -10.63
N ILE A 352 -16.93 8.05 -9.75
CA ILE A 352 -17.26 8.24 -8.32
C ILE A 352 -18.53 9.09 -8.19
N ILE A 353 -18.57 10.24 -8.84
CA ILE A 353 -19.74 11.14 -8.81
C ILE A 353 -20.96 10.47 -9.44
N ALA A 354 -20.79 9.68 -10.50
CA ALA A 354 -21.90 8.94 -11.10
C ALA A 354 -22.47 7.87 -10.14
N GLU A 355 -21.63 7.27 -9.29
CA GLU A 355 -22.04 6.24 -8.32
C GLU A 355 -22.61 6.81 -7.01
N ASP A 356 -22.39 8.09 -6.72
CA ASP A 356 -23.02 8.81 -5.60
C ASP A 356 -24.51 9.10 -5.88
N LYS A 357 -25.34 8.05 -5.79
CA LYS A 357 -26.79 8.14 -6.05
C LYS A 357 -27.56 8.97 -5.01
N GLN A 358 -26.96 9.23 -3.85
CA GLN A 358 -27.57 9.99 -2.76
C GLN A 358 -27.19 11.46 -2.78
N HIS A 359 -26.27 11.87 -3.67
CA HIS A 359 -25.71 13.22 -3.73
C HIS A 359 -25.08 13.63 -2.38
N ASP A 360 -24.37 12.68 -1.76
CA ASP A 360 -23.67 12.87 -0.50
C ASP A 360 -22.33 13.62 -0.68
N ILE A 361 -21.79 13.66 -1.90
CA ILE A 361 -20.55 14.35 -2.23
C ILE A 361 -20.84 15.82 -2.58
N ALA A 362 -20.43 16.72 -1.69
CA ALA A 362 -20.59 18.17 -1.83
C ALA A 362 -19.69 18.79 -2.92
N GLY A 363 -18.57 18.14 -3.26
CA GLY A 363 -17.67 18.61 -4.30
C GLY A 363 -16.53 17.63 -4.62
N SER A 364 -15.99 17.75 -5.84
CA SER A 364 -14.84 16.98 -6.30
C SER A 364 -13.62 17.85 -6.57
N ILE A 365 -12.43 17.35 -6.21
CA ILE A 365 -11.14 18.01 -6.45
C ILE A 365 -10.30 17.08 -7.32
N LEU A 366 -9.88 17.55 -8.48
CA LEU A 366 -9.09 16.81 -9.46
C LEU A 366 -7.64 17.29 -9.36
N LEU A 367 -6.75 16.43 -8.85
CA LEU A 367 -5.33 16.72 -8.65
C LEU A 367 -4.51 16.02 -9.73
N ALA A 368 -3.97 16.78 -10.69
CA ALA A 368 -3.24 16.21 -11.83
C ALA A 368 -4.05 15.11 -12.55
N ALA A 369 -5.32 15.41 -12.87
CA ALA A 369 -6.28 14.42 -13.34
C ALA A 369 -6.30 14.30 -14.87
N PRO A 370 -6.11 13.10 -15.44
CA PRO A 370 -6.31 12.88 -16.86
C PRO A 370 -7.76 13.11 -17.30
N SER A 371 -7.93 13.72 -18.47
CA SER A 371 -9.25 14.07 -19.05
C SER A 371 -9.70 13.14 -20.18
N SER A 372 -8.74 12.47 -20.83
CA SER A 372 -8.93 11.64 -22.02
C SER A 372 -8.93 10.15 -21.69
N SER A 373 -9.09 9.27 -22.70
CA SER A 373 -8.99 7.82 -22.49
C SER A 373 -7.65 7.43 -21.84
N PHE A 374 -7.66 6.42 -20.96
CA PHE A 374 -6.47 6.07 -20.18
C PHE A 374 -5.26 5.70 -21.05
N VAL A 375 -5.48 4.99 -22.16
CA VAL A 375 -4.41 4.60 -23.09
C VAL A 375 -3.84 5.76 -23.89
N ASP A 376 -4.64 6.79 -24.17
CA ASP A 376 -4.16 8.01 -24.82
C ASP A 376 -3.29 8.83 -23.89
N VAL A 377 -3.71 8.94 -22.63
CA VAL A 377 -2.95 9.63 -21.57
C VAL A 377 -1.61 8.94 -21.35
N LEU A 378 -1.58 7.60 -21.27
CA LEU A 378 -0.31 6.87 -21.11
C LEU A 378 0.61 7.08 -22.31
N THR A 379 0.07 7.13 -23.53
CA THR A 379 0.87 7.41 -24.73
C THR A 379 1.44 8.84 -24.69
N GLU A 380 0.61 9.83 -24.36
CA GLU A 380 1.01 11.23 -24.18
C GLU A 380 2.09 11.38 -23.11
N GLN A 381 1.92 10.73 -21.95
CA GLN A 381 2.88 10.70 -20.86
C GLN A 381 4.26 10.20 -21.31
N GLN A 382 4.32 9.13 -22.11
CA GLN A 382 5.60 8.62 -22.60
C GLN A 382 6.24 9.57 -23.62
N ASP A 383 5.44 10.14 -24.53
CA ASP A 383 5.96 11.09 -25.52
C ASP A 383 6.49 12.38 -24.86
N GLU A 384 5.80 12.88 -23.82
CA GLU A 384 6.24 14.03 -23.01
C GLU A 384 7.57 13.72 -22.31
N LEU A 385 7.70 12.53 -21.71
CA LEU A 385 8.96 12.13 -21.06
C LEU A 385 10.13 12.06 -22.05
N VAL A 386 9.92 11.47 -23.24
CA VAL A 386 10.93 11.44 -24.32
C VAL A 386 11.36 12.86 -24.68
N GLU A 387 10.41 13.76 -24.87
CA GLU A 387 10.69 15.14 -25.29
C GLU A 387 11.47 15.91 -24.22
N ARG A 388 11.06 15.81 -22.95
CA ARG A 388 11.80 16.44 -21.83
C ARG A 388 13.21 15.89 -21.69
N MET A 389 13.42 14.59 -21.87
CA MET A 389 14.76 14.01 -21.84
C MET A 389 15.63 14.54 -22.99
N LYS A 390 15.09 14.72 -24.19
CA LYS A 390 15.81 15.37 -25.31
C LYS A 390 16.21 16.80 -24.98
N GLN A 391 15.30 17.58 -24.37
CA GLN A 391 15.58 18.95 -23.94
C GLN A 391 16.73 19.02 -22.92
N LEU A 392 16.85 18.01 -22.07
CA LEU A 392 17.95 17.87 -21.11
C LEU A 392 19.23 17.27 -21.71
N GLY A 393 19.22 16.89 -23.00
CA GLY A 393 20.35 16.25 -23.67
C GLY A 393 20.65 14.83 -23.16
N LEU A 394 19.65 14.15 -22.61
CA LEU A 394 19.76 12.78 -22.09
C LEU A 394 19.52 11.74 -23.20
N ASP A 395 20.09 10.54 -23.03
CA ASP A 395 19.84 9.39 -23.90
C ASP A 395 18.37 8.93 -23.78
N THR A 396 17.69 8.84 -24.91
CA THR A 396 16.27 8.49 -24.98
C THR A 396 16.00 7.08 -25.48
N ASP A 397 17.00 6.29 -25.87
CA ASP A 397 16.77 5.00 -26.55
C ASP A 397 15.89 4.05 -25.72
N VAL A 398 16.14 3.98 -24.41
CA VAL A 398 15.35 3.13 -23.49
C VAL A 398 13.91 3.62 -23.36
N ILE A 399 13.72 4.93 -23.16
CA ILE A 399 12.38 5.50 -22.98
C ILE A 399 11.60 5.53 -24.29
N GLN A 400 12.27 5.65 -25.44
CA GLN A 400 11.63 5.53 -26.74
C GLN A 400 11.06 4.12 -26.94
N GLY A 401 11.81 3.08 -26.58
CA GLY A 401 11.31 1.70 -26.60
C GLY A 401 10.12 1.50 -25.65
N GLN A 402 10.12 2.16 -24.49
CA GLN A 402 8.98 2.16 -23.57
C GLN A 402 7.76 2.90 -24.17
N ALA A 403 7.96 4.05 -24.82
CA ALA A 403 6.91 4.77 -25.52
C ALA A 403 6.27 3.90 -26.62
N ASP A 404 7.09 3.21 -27.41
CA ASP A 404 6.61 2.29 -28.44
C ASP A 404 5.82 1.11 -27.85
N PHE A 405 6.25 0.60 -26.70
CA PHE A 405 5.49 -0.41 -25.95
C PHE A 405 4.08 0.07 -25.58
N TYR A 406 3.95 1.27 -24.98
CA TYR A 406 2.64 1.80 -24.60
C TYR A 406 1.77 2.16 -25.81
N LYS A 407 2.37 2.58 -26.94
CA LYS A 407 1.65 2.76 -28.21
C LYS A 407 1.07 1.44 -28.73
N ASN A 408 1.82 0.34 -28.62
CA ASN A 408 1.33 -0.98 -28.98
C ASN A 408 0.20 -1.45 -28.06
N VAL A 409 0.31 -1.21 -26.75
CA VAL A 409 -0.78 -1.47 -25.79
C VAL A 409 -2.03 -0.68 -26.17
N ALA A 410 -1.90 0.62 -26.45
CA ALA A 410 -3.01 1.45 -26.87
C ALA A 410 -3.68 0.93 -28.16
N ALA A 411 -2.88 0.48 -29.14
CA ALA A 411 -3.38 -0.14 -30.36
C ALA A 411 -4.17 -1.43 -30.09
N MET A 412 -3.70 -2.28 -29.16
CA MET A 412 -4.43 -3.48 -28.75
C MET A 412 -5.76 -3.13 -28.09
N VAL A 413 -5.76 -2.21 -27.11
CA VAL A 413 -6.97 -1.78 -26.37
C VAL A 413 -8.03 -1.20 -27.32
N LYS A 414 -7.59 -0.46 -28.34
CA LYS A 414 -8.47 0.15 -29.35
C LYS A 414 -8.89 -0.80 -30.47
N ASP A 415 -8.35 -2.02 -30.55
CA ASP A 415 -8.78 -3.00 -31.55
C ASP A 415 -10.23 -3.42 -31.23
N PRO A 416 -11.19 -3.23 -32.17
CA PRO A 416 -12.58 -3.67 -31.98
C PRO A 416 -12.73 -5.17 -31.69
N LYS A 417 -11.72 -6.00 -32.01
CA LYS A 417 -11.68 -7.43 -31.67
C LYS A 417 -11.45 -7.69 -30.19
N TYR A 418 -10.82 -6.75 -29.47
CA TYR A 418 -10.71 -6.84 -28.02
C TYR A 418 -12.13 -6.81 -27.44
N SER A 419 -12.58 -7.92 -26.90
CA SER A 419 -13.92 -8.05 -26.33
C SER A 419 -13.89 -8.88 -25.06
N VAL A 420 -14.96 -8.83 -24.26
CA VAL A 420 -15.10 -9.71 -23.08
C VAL A 420 -14.97 -11.19 -23.43
N ASP A 421 -15.42 -11.59 -24.62
CA ASP A 421 -15.35 -12.97 -25.11
C ASP A 421 -14.00 -13.30 -25.79
N HIS A 422 -13.23 -12.28 -26.16
CA HIS A 422 -11.95 -12.39 -26.86
C HIS A 422 -10.92 -11.44 -26.25
N LEU A 423 -10.55 -11.68 -24.99
CA LEU A 423 -9.41 -11.00 -24.36
C LEU A 423 -8.11 -11.47 -25.04
N PRO A 424 -7.14 -10.58 -25.32
CA PRO A 424 -5.87 -11.01 -25.92
C PRO A 424 -5.11 -11.94 -24.96
N GLU A 425 -4.84 -13.17 -25.41
CA GLU A 425 -4.17 -14.21 -24.61
C GLU A 425 -2.77 -13.76 -24.11
N ALA A 426 -2.08 -12.93 -24.89
CA ALA A 426 -0.77 -12.37 -24.56
C ALA A 426 -0.84 -10.85 -24.29
N PHE A 427 -1.92 -10.35 -23.68
CA PHE A 427 -1.97 -8.95 -23.28
C PHE A 427 -0.86 -8.63 -22.27
N PRO A 428 -0.01 -7.62 -22.50
CA PRO A 428 1.23 -7.47 -21.74
C PRO A 428 1.03 -6.85 -20.34
N LEU A 429 -0.14 -6.26 -20.06
CA LEU A 429 -0.44 -5.60 -18.78
C LEU A 429 -1.67 -6.23 -18.13
N GLN A 430 -1.46 -7.16 -17.20
CA GLN A 430 -2.57 -7.89 -16.56
C GLN A 430 -3.23 -7.09 -15.42
N PRO A 431 -4.53 -7.32 -15.14
CA PRO A 431 -5.44 -8.19 -15.89
C PRO A 431 -5.99 -7.51 -17.15
N ALA A 432 -6.03 -8.25 -18.27
CA ALA A 432 -6.56 -7.74 -19.54
C ALA A 432 -7.98 -7.13 -19.39
N TYR A 433 -8.86 -7.80 -18.64
CA TYR A 433 -10.24 -7.35 -18.44
C TYR A 433 -10.37 -5.91 -17.93
N TRP A 434 -9.46 -5.47 -17.05
CA TRP A 434 -9.46 -4.09 -16.52
C TRP A 434 -9.31 -3.07 -17.64
N TRP A 435 -8.43 -3.32 -18.62
CA TRP A 435 -8.23 -2.43 -19.77
C TRP A 435 -9.41 -2.43 -20.73
N PHE A 436 -10.05 -3.58 -20.92
CA PHE A 436 -11.25 -3.68 -21.73
C PHE A 436 -12.40 -2.87 -21.13
N GLU A 437 -12.65 -3.03 -19.82
CA GLU A 437 -13.81 -2.46 -19.14
C GLU A 437 -13.85 -0.93 -19.21
N GLN A 438 -12.69 -0.27 -19.08
CA GLN A 438 -12.61 1.19 -19.14
C GLN A 438 -12.25 1.77 -20.52
N ARG A 439 -12.13 0.96 -21.58
CA ARG A 439 -11.54 1.42 -22.86
C ARG A 439 -12.30 2.58 -23.52
N ASP A 440 -13.63 2.58 -23.35
CA ASP A 440 -14.55 3.54 -23.97
C ASP A 440 -14.90 4.68 -22.99
N TYR A 441 -14.35 4.65 -21.79
CA TYR A 441 -14.55 5.68 -20.77
C TYR A 441 -13.64 6.89 -21.04
N VAL A 442 -14.25 8.07 -21.12
CA VAL A 442 -13.57 9.36 -21.21
C VAL A 442 -14.07 10.25 -20.08
N PRO A 443 -13.23 10.58 -19.07
CA PRO A 443 -13.65 11.34 -17.89
C PRO A 443 -14.31 12.67 -18.22
N ALA A 444 -13.71 13.44 -19.15
CA ALA A 444 -14.22 14.76 -19.50
C ALA A 444 -15.59 14.71 -20.20
N GLU A 445 -15.91 13.64 -20.92
CA GLU A 445 -17.23 13.46 -21.54
C GLU A 445 -18.28 13.10 -20.50
N LEU A 446 -17.97 12.22 -19.54
CA LEU A 446 -18.91 11.90 -18.46
C LEU A 446 -19.18 13.11 -17.56
N ALA A 447 -18.14 13.89 -17.25
CA ALA A 447 -18.23 15.08 -16.41
C ALA A 447 -19.18 16.16 -16.96
N LYS A 448 -19.36 16.28 -18.28
CA LYS A 448 -20.34 17.22 -18.90
C LYS A 448 -21.77 16.98 -18.43
N THR A 449 -22.07 15.78 -17.95
CA THR A 449 -23.41 15.41 -17.46
C THR A 449 -23.60 15.71 -15.97
N GLN A 450 -22.56 16.19 -15.28
CA GLN A 450 -22.49 16.31 -13.82
C GLN A 450 -22.53 17.77 -13.38
N ASN A 451 -23.24 18.03 -12.27
CA ASN A 451 -23.40 19.37 -11.70
C ASN A 451 -22.74 19.51 -10.32
N THR A 452 -22.11 18.46 -9.81
CA THR A 452 -21.33 18.52 -8.56
C THR A 452 -20.22 19.58 -8.73
N PRO A 453 -20.03 20.50 -7.76
CA PRO A 453 -18.93 21.45 -7.80
C PRO A 453 -17.59 20.74 -8.02
N MET A 454 -16.77 21.27 -8.91
CA MET A 454 -15.50 20.66 -9.32
C MET A 454 -14.36 21.66 -9.24
N PHE A 455 -13.23 21.25 -8.66
CA PHE A 455 -12.00 22.04 -8.63
C PHE A 455 -10.87 21.29 -9.34
N VAL A 456 -10.46 21.76 -10.51
CA VAL A 456 -9.39 21.16 -11.32
C VAL A 456 -8.06 21.87 -11.03
N ILE A 457 -7.09 21.12 -10.54
CA ILE A 457 -5.75 21.58 -10.15
C ILE A 457 -4.70 20.86 -10.99
N GLN A 458 -3.80 21.61 -11.64
CA GLN A 458 -2.73 21.05 -12.46
C GLN A 458 -1.36 21.68 -12.15
N GLY A 459 -0.32 20.85 -12.05
CA GLY A 459 1.06 21.33 -12.12
C GLY A 459 1.50 21.55 -13.57
N GLU A 460 2.04 22.72 -13.90
CA GLU A 460 2.50 23.01 -15.27
C GLU A 460 3.82 22.29 -15.61
N ASN A 461 4.56 21.84 -14.58
CA ASN A 461 5.77 21.03 -14.71
C ASN A 461 5.46 19.54 -14.55
N ASP A 462 4.22 19.09 -14.63
CA ASP A 462 3.87 17.67 -14.55
C ASP A 462 4.25 16.93 -15.85
N VAL A 463 5.03 15.85 -15.73
CA VAL A 463 5.46 15.00 -16.86
C VAL A 463 4.49 13.83 -17.12
N GLN A 464 3.66 13.47 -16.15
CA GLN A 464 2.74 12.34 -16.26
C GLN A 464 1.38 12.76 -16.80
N VAL A 465 0.92 13.95 -16.40
CA VAL A 465 -0.33 14.53 -16.89
C VAL A 465 -0.01 15.92 -17.42
N SER A 466 0.08 16.04 -18.74
CA SER A 466 0.51 17.29 -19.37
C SER A 466 -0.57 18.38 -19.25
N MET A 467 -0.17 19.62 -19.53
CA MET A 467 -1.12 20.75 -19.63
C MET A 467 -2.16 20.56 -20.75
N ASN A 468 -1.97 19.64 -21.70
CA ASN A 468 -2.99 19.27 -22.68
C ASN A 468 -4.25 18.73 -21.99
N GLN A 469 -4.10 17.87 -20.97
CA GLN A 469 -5.23 17.31 -20.21
C GLN A 469 -5.98 18.41 -19.46
N PHE A 470 -5.26 19.37 -18.86
CA PHE A 470 -5.88 20.52 -18.21
C PHE A 470 -6.65 21.42 -19.19
N GLN A 471 -6.12 21.67 -20.39
CA GLN A 471 -6.87 22.41 -21.40
C GLN A 471 -8.09 21.65 -21.90
N THR A 472 -8.02 20.33 -22.02
CA THR A 472 -9.18 19.48 -22.37
C THR A 472 -10.26 19.55 -21.30
N TRP A 473 -9.92 19.54 -20.00
CA TRP A 473 -10.89 19.78 -18.93
C TRP A 473 -11.58 21.14 -19.06
N LYS A 474 -10.83 22.19 -19.39
CA LYS A 474 -11.37 23.55 -19.56
C LYS A 474 -12.29 23.68 -20.76
N SER A 475 -11.91 23.11 -21.91
CA SER A 475 -12.71 23.17 -23.13
C SER A 475 -13.93 22.26 -23.08
N SER A 476 -13.81 21.08 -22.47
CA SER A 476 -14.92 20.12 -22.37
C SER A 476 -16.03 20.60 -21.46
N LEU A 477 -15.69 21.32 -20.39
CA LEU A 477 -16.65 21.83 -19.41
C LEU A 477 -16.88 23.35 -19.57
N GLU A 478 -16.59 23.89 -20.75
CA GLU A 478 -16.89 25.29 -21.06
C GLU A 478 -18.39 25.56 -20.84
N GLY A 479 -18.69 26.62 -20.08
CA GLY A 479 -20.06 26.98 -19.70
C GLY A 479 -20.56 26.37 -18.38
N HIS A 480 -19.84 25.42 -17.78
CA HIS A 480 -20.14 24.92 -16.44
C HIS A 480 -19.66 25.92 -15.37
N SER A 481 -20.61 26.69 -14.80
CA SER A 481 -20.31 27.69 -13.76
C SER A 481 -19.87 27.11 -12.41
N ASN A 482 -20.06 25.80 -12.21
CA ASN A 482 -19.71 25.06 -11.00
C ASN A 482 -18.27 24.49 -11.04
N VAL A 483 -17.45 24.86 -12.04
CA VAL A 483 -16.07 24.36 -12.18
C VAL A 483 -15.06 25.48 -11.96
N THR A 484 -14.07 25.23 -11.11
CA THR A 484 -12.94 26.12 -10.83
C THR A 484 -11.65 25.48 -11.37
N TYR A 485 -10.73 26.28 -11.90
CA TYR A 485 -9.48 25.80 -12.51
C TYR A 485 -8.28 26.59 -12.01
N ASN A 486 -7.27 25.90 -11.48
CA ASN A 486 -5.98 26.49 -11.12
C ASN A 486 -4.81 25.67 -11.71
N SER A 487 -3.78 26.36 -12.22
CA SER A 487 -2.50 25.75 -12.60
C SER A 487 -1.33 26.37 -11.83
N TYR A 488 -0.26 25.60 -11.64
CA TYR A 488 0.89 25.98 -10.81
C TYR A 488 2.22 25.80 -11.56
N PRO A 489 2.96 26.87 -11.93
CA PRO A 489 4.07 26.83 -12.89
C PRO A 489 5.19 25.82 -12.64
N LYS A 490 5.61 25.63 -11.39
CA LYS A 490 6.76 24.78 -11.03
C LYS A 490 6.35 23.42 -10.49
N VAL A 491 5.05 23.17 -10.39
CA VAL A 491 4.55 21.98 -9.68
C VAL A 491 4.63 20.77 -10.59
N ASN A 492 5.21 19.68 -10.08
CA ASN A 492 5.30 18.38 -10.74
C ASN A 492 4.11 17.47 -10.37
N HIS A 493 4.13 16.22 -10.84
CA HIS A 493 3.04 15.26 -10.61
C HIS A 493 2.75 14.96 -9.14
N LEU A 494 3.74 15.10 -8.25
CA LEU A 494 3.58 14.89 -6.80
C LEU A 494 3.03 16.12 -6.08
N LEU A 495 2.55 17.12 -6.83
CA LEU A 495 2.03 18.39 -6.33
C LEU A 495 3.09 19.25 -5.60
N SER A 496 4.36 18.90 -5.80
CA SER A 496 5.53 19.57 -5.20
C SER A 496 6.19 20.53 -6.21
N SER A 497 6.77 21.62 -5.72
CA SER A 497 7.50 22.56 -6.59
C SER A 497 8.88 22.02 -6.92
N TYR A 498 9.26 22.07 -8.19
CA TYR A 498 10.59 21.71 -8.68
C TYR A 498 11.10 22.76 -9.67
N ASP A 499 12.32 23.24 -9.46
CA ASP A 499 12.92 24.30 -10.29
C ASP A 499 13.47 23.79 -11.63
N GLY A 500 13.80 22.49 -11.71
CA GLY A 500 14.23 21.85 -12.94
C GLY A 500 13.06 21.38 -13.80
N LEU A 501 13.37 20.81 -14.97
CA LEU A 501 12.38 20.14 -15.79
C LEU A 501 12.07 18.76 -15.18
N SER A 502 10.83 18.55 -14.73
CA SER A 502 10.40 17.31 -14.10
C SER A 502 10.45 16.16 -15.10
N ILE A 503 11.13 15.09 -14.73
CA ILE A 503 11.20 13.82 -15.48
C ILE A 503 10.93 12.61 -14.57
N GLY A 504 10.53 12.85 -13.32
CA GLY A 504 10.21 11.83 -12.31
C GLY A 504 11.41 11.34 -11.50
N GLN A 505 12.64 11.66 -11.90
CA GLN A 505 13.83 11.30 -11.12
C GLN A 505 13.88 12.06 -9.79
N GLU A 506 13.41 13.30 -9.78
CA GLU A 506 13.37 14.17 -8.60
C GLU A 506 12.41 13.68 -7.51
N TYR A 507 11.53 12.73 -7.81
CA TYR A 507 10.62 12.15 -6.81
C TYR A 507 11.37 11.37 -5.71
N ALA A 508 12.60 10.95 -5.99
CA ALA A 508 13.48 10.34 -4.99
C ALA A 508 13.97 11.34 -3.93
N GLU A 509 13.94 12.64 -4.23
CA GLU A 509 14.40 13.68 -3.32
C GLU A 509 13.30 14.11 -2.34
N PRO A 510 13.67 14.58 -1.13
CA PRO A 510 12.71 15.11 -0.19
C PRO A 510 11.92 16.27 -0.80
N SER A 511 10.60 16.14 -0.83
CA SER A 511 9.72 17.17 -1.35
C SER A 511 8.37 17.11 -0.66
N ASN A 512 7.69 18.27 -0.62
CA ASN A 512 6.36 18.37 -0.03
C ASN A 512 5.36 18.99 -1.01
N VAL A 513 4.09 18.68 -0.81
CA VAL A 513 2.98 19.34 -1.53
C VAL A 513 3.09 20.85 -1.33
N SER A 514 2.96 21.60 -2.43
CA SER A 514 3.03 23.06 -2.42
C SER A 514 1.95 23.64 -1.49
N LYS A 515 2.36 24.53 -0.57
CA LYS A 515 1.43 25.18 0.37
C LYS A 515 0.30 25.92 -0.36
N ALA A 516 0.57 26.49 -1.54
CA ALA A 516 -0.46 27.18 -2.33
C ALA A 516 -1.61 26.26 -2.75
N ILE A 517 -1.32 24.99 -3.05
CA ILE A 517 -2.35 23.99 -3.39
C ILE A 517 -3.22 23.69 -2.16
N ILE A 518 -2.59 23.51 -0.99
CA ILE A 518 -3.29 23.26 0.27
C ILE A 518 -4.20 24.45 0.62
N ASP A 519 -3.67 25.67 0.54
CA ASP A 519 -4.41 26.90 0.84
C ASP A 519 -5.60 27.10 -0.10
N ASP A 520 -5.43 26.82 -1.39
CA ASP A 520 -6.51 26.93 -2.37
C ASP A 520 -7.59 25.85 -2.18
N ILE A 521 -7.20 24.61 -1.88
CA ILE A 521 -8.16 23.53 -1.55
C ILE A 521 -8.94 23.88 -0.29
N ALA A 522 -8.26 24.27 0.79
CA ALA A 522 -8.91 24.64 2.05
C ALA A 522 -9.90 25.79 1.84
N LYS A 523 -9.49 26.83 1.12
CA LYS A 523 -10.35 27.96 0.76
C LYS A 523 -11.55 27.55 -0.09
N TRP A 524 -11.38 26.62 -1.03
CA TRP A 524 -12.47 26.15 -1.88
C TRP A 524 -13.49 25.31 -1.10
N VAL A 525 -13.01 24.39 -0.26
CA VAL A 525 -13.83 23.57 0.64
C VAL A 525 -14.61 24.44 1.62
N LEU A 526 -13.94 25.35 2.34
CA LEU A 526 -14.55 26.18 3.38
C LEU A 526 -15.51 27.26 2.84
N LYS A 527 -15.40 27.62 1.56
CA LYS A 527 -16.35 28.55 0.90
C LYS A 527 -17.63 27.87 0.43
N SER A 528 -17.59 26.55 0.26
CA SER A 528 -18.72 25.76 -0.24
C SER A 528 -19.69 25.38 0.88
N ASN A 529 -19.35 25.72 2.13
CA ASN A 529 -20.15 25.53 3.34
C ASN A 529 -20.92 26.78 3.75
#